data_AF-A0A2K8U7B7-F1
#
_entry.id   AF-A0A2K8U7B7-F1
#
_cell.length_a   1.000
_cell.length_b   1.000
_cell.length_c   1.000
_cell.angle_alpha   90.00
_cell.angle_beta   90.00
_cell.angle_gamma   90.00
#
_symmetry.space_group_name_H-M   'P 1'
#
loop_
_entity.id
_entity.type
_entity.pdbx_description
1 polymer ?
#
loop_
_entity_poly.entity_id
_entity_poly.type
_entity_poly.pdbx_seq_one_letter_code
_entity_poly.pdbx_strand_id
1 'polypeptide(L)'
;MPDPAYGSLPFAEQIAFFKAKLNLPTEHWDDLLGAAHDRAFVVAGATKADLIADLNTAVLKGIEQGTTLAEFARDFDALVEKHGWTGWTGEGSAAGRAWRTEVIYSTNLRTSYAAGRWAQIQAGKADRPYLLYRHSDGVLDPRPEHLAWDGLALPVDDPFWQTHYPPNGWGCQCRVFAVNDQDLEKLGKAGPDRAPVPPGDTSGIGRGWDYAPGASLQNLLGTVQAKAAGLPGALGRDLLAALRTFTEGRPPADAEPPRDGDQPAGAGRPAS
;
A
#
# COMPACT_ATOMS: atom_id res chain seq x y z
N MET A 1 16.24 -4.73 -37.64
CA MET A 1 16.42 -5.02 -36.21
C MET A 1 15.39 -4.17 -35.48
N PRO A 2 14.40 -4.75 -34.80
CA PRO A 2 13.50 -3.94 -33.98
C PRO A 2 14.30 -3.31 -32.84
N ASP A 3 14.07 -2.01 -32.64
CA ASP A 3 14.65 -1.20 -31.57
C ASP A 3 14.23 -1.79 -30.21
N PRO A 4 15.13 -2.01 -29.24
CA PRO A 4 14.73 -2.46 -27.92
C PRO A 4 13.89 -1.36 -27.27
N ALA A 5 12.58 -1.60 -27.16
CA ALA A 5 11.71 -0.82 -26.29
C ALA A 5 12.19 -1.04 -24.85
N TYR A 6 13.01 -0.12 -24.35
CA TYR A 6 13.27 0.05 -22.92
C TYR A 6 12.01 0.63 -22.25
N GLY A 7 10.91 -0.12 -22.30
CA GLY A 7 9.79 0.06 -21.40
C GLY A 7 10.17 -0.58 -20.07
N SER A 8 10.18 0.18 -18.99
CA SER A 8 10.27 -0.37 -17.64
C SER A 8 9.28 -1.52 -17.51
N LEU A 9 9.77 -2.74 -17.27
CA LEU A 9 8.88 -3.86 -17.01
C LEU A 9 7.96 -3.49 -15.85
N PRO A 10 6.63 -3.72 -15.98
CA PRO A 10 5.68 -3.40 -14.93
C PRO A 10 6.10 -4.10 -13.63
N PHE A 11 6.12 -3.36 -12.52
CA PHE A 11 6.47 -3.91 -11.22
C PHE A 11 5.29 -4.74 -10.68
N ALA A 12 5.32 -6.04 -10.95
CA ALA A 12 4.19 -6.94 -10.73
C ALA A 12 3.69 -6.95 -9.28
N GLU A 13 4.60 -6.94 -8.31
CA GLU A 13 4.27 -6.97 -6.88
C GLU A 13 3.57 -5.68 -6.44
N GLN A 14 3.99 -4.52 -6.96
CA GLN A 14 3.31 -3.24 -6.73
C GLN A 14 1.90 -3.24 -7.35
N ILE A 15 1.77 -3.71 -8.59
CA ILE A 15 0.48 -3.78 -9.30
C ILE A 15 -0.48 -4.71 -8.56
N ALA A 16 -0.03 -5.90 -8.17
CA ALA A 16 -0.81 -6.86 -7.43
C ALA A 16 -1.27 -6.29 -6.07
N PHE A 17 -0.36 -5.64 -5.34
CA PHE A 17 -0.70 -4.96 -4.09
C PHE A 17 -1.77 -3.90 -4.29
N PHE A 18 -1.62 -3.02 -5.29
CA PHE A 18 -2.56 -1.93 -5.51
C PHE A 18 -3.94 -2.43 -5.95
N LYS A 19 -4.00 -3.41 -6.87
CA LYS A 19 -5.26 -4.02 -7.35
C LYS A 19 -6.04 -4.76 -6.26
N ALA A 20 -5.36 -5.23 -5.21
CA ALA A 20 -6.00 -5.93 -4.10
C ALA A 20 -6.72 -4.99 -3.10
N LYS A 21 -6.57 -3.67 -3.25
CA LYS A 21 -7.18 -2.69 -2.35
C LYS A 21 -8.69 -2.55 -2.59
N LEU A 22 -9.43 -2.43 -1.49
CA LEU A 22 -10.85 -2.10 -1.47
C LEU A 22 -11.05 -0.60 -1.55
N ASN A 23 -11.97 -0.15 -2.40
CA ASN A 23 -12.38 1.25 -2.46
C ASN A 23 -13.32 1.54 -1.28
N LEU A 24 -12.87 2.38 -0.34
CA LEU A 24 -13.66 2.76 0.83
C LEU A 24 -13.83 4.28 0.88
N PRO A 25 -15.04 4.79 1.22
CA PRO A 25 -15.24 6.21 1.43
C PRO A 25 -14.61 6.65 2.76
N THR A 26 -14.00 7.83 2.77
CA THR A 26 -13.61 8.54 3.99
C THR A 26 -13.94 10.03 3.86
N GLU A 27 -14.29 10.67 4.96
CA GLU A 27 -14.54 12.11 5.03
C GLU A 27 -13.24 12.85 5.34
N HIS A 28 -12.48 12.33 6.31
CA HIS A 28 -11.21 12.88 6.75
C HIS A 28 -10.04 11.98 6.36
N TRP A 29 -8.84 12.58 6.35
CA TRP A 29 -7.62 11.85 6.00
C TRP A 29 -7.23 10.82 7.06
N ASP A 30 -7.73 10.97 8.29
CA ASP A 30 -7.41 10.13 9.43
C ASP A 30 -8.55 9.23 9.90
N ASP A 31 -9.61 9.11 9.12
CA ASP A 31 -10.64 8.07 9.30
C ASP A 31 -10.06 6.66 9.17
N LEU A 32 -8.94 6.53 8.46
CA LEU A 32 -8.20 5.31 8.26
C LEU A 32 -6.71 5.61 8.38
N LEU A 33 -6.00 4.85 9.21
CA LEU A 33 -4.59 5.08 9.54
C LEU A 33 -3.80 3.76 9.51
N GLY A 34 -2.47 3.89 9.36
CA GLY A 34 -1.53 2.79 9.52
C GLY A 34 -1.78 1.65 8.53
N ALA A 35 -1.59 0.41 9.00
CA ALA A 35 -1.70 -0.81 8.20
C ALA A 35 -3.08 -1.03 7.54
N ALA A 36 -4.12 -0.29 7.92
CA ALA A 36 -5.39 -0.33 7.19
C ALA A 36 -5.23 0.12 5.72
N HIS A 37 -4.25 0.97 5.41
CA HIS A 37 -3.95 1.40 4.05
C HIS A 37 -3.41 0.29 3.15
N ASP A 38 -2.96 -0.84 3.71
CA ASP A 38 -2.59 -2.02 2.91
C ASP A 38 -3.79 -2.67 2.23
N ARG A 39 -5.01 -2.41 2.75
CA ARG A 39 -6.25 -3.04 2.29
C ARG A 39 -7.22 -2.07 1.65
N ALA A 40 -7.04 -0.77 1.87
CA ALA A 40 -7.98 0.24 1.42
C ALA A 40 -7.32 1.26 0.50
N PHE A 41 -8.01 1.57 -0.59
CA PHE A 41 -7.82 2.79 -1.36
C PHE A 41 -8.89 3.79 -0.90
N VAL A 42 -8.43 4.94 -0.45
CA VAL A 42 -9.28 6.02 0.09
C VAL A 42 -8.80 7.34 -0.47
N VAL A 43 -9.74 8.27 -0.67
CA VAL A 43 -9.45 9.66 -1.00
C VAL A 43 -10.34 10.51 -0.11
N ALA A 44 -9.75 11.24 0.84
CA ALA A 44 -10.50 12.01 1.84
C ALA A 44 -11.47 13.00 1.17
N GLY A 45 -12.74 12.94 1.57
CA GLY A 45 -13.83 13.75 1.03
C GLY A 45 -14.46 13.20 -0.25
N ALA A 46 -13.94 12.10 -0.83
CA ALA A 46 -14.58 11.39 -1.93
C ALA A 46 -15.46 10.28 -1.34
N THR A 47 -16.77 10.48 -1.35
CA THR A 47 -17.74 9.53 -0.75
C THR A 47 -18.55 8.74 -1.78
N LYS A 48 -18.62 9.21 -3.03
CA LYS A 48 -19.30 8.50 -4.13
C LYS A 48 -18.46 7.31 -4.58
N ALA A 49 -19.04 6.11 -4.59
CA ALA A 49 -18.34 4.88 -4.96
C ALA A 49 -17.70 4.96 -6.36
N ASP A 50 -18.43 5.48 -7.36
CA ASP A 50 -17.93 5.60 -8.74
C ASP A 50 -16.76 6.58 -8.86
N LEU A 51 -16.78 7.68 -8.09
CA LEU A 51 -15.67 8.63 -8.03
C LEU A 51 -14.41 7.97 -7.46
N ILE A 52 -14.55 7.22 -6.36
CA ILE A 52 -13.42 6.52 -5.74
C ILE A 52 -12.86 5.47 -6.71
N ALA A 53 -13.73 4.72 -7.39
CA ALA A 53 -13.33 3.71 -8.37
C ALA A 53 -12.59 4.32 -9.57
N ASP A 54 -13.06 5.46 -10.09
CA ASP A 54 -12.39 6.15 -11.18
C ASP A 54 -11.05 6.75 -10.74
N LEU A 55 -10.97 7.33 -9.53
CA LEU A 55 -9.71 7.83 -8.97
C LEU A 55 -8.69 6.70 -8.75
N ASN A 56 -9.13 5.54 -8.26
CA ASN A 56 -8.31 4.34 -8.15
C ASN A 56 -7.74 3.95 -9.52
N THR A 57 -8.61 3.89 -10.54
CA THR A 57 -8.23 3.56 -11.92
C THR A 57 -7.21 4.55 -12.47
N ALA A 58 -7.37 5.85 -12.21
CA ALA A 58 -6.42 6.88 -12.64
C ALA A 58 -5.03 6.73 -11.99
N VAL A 59 -4.98 6.32 -10.71
CA VAL A 59 -3.70 6.02 -10.04
C VAL A 59 -3.09 4.71 -10.58
N LEU A 60 -3.91 3.67 -10.75
CA LEU A 60 -3.47 2.38 -11.28
C LEU A 60 -2.86 2.51 -12.68
N LYS A 61 -3.45 3.37 -13.54
CA LYS A 61 -2.90 3.73 -14.84
C LYS A 61 -1.45 4.23 -14.71
N GLY A 62 -1.15 5.07 -13.71
CA GLY A 62 0.21 5.53 -13.46
C GLY A 62 1.17 4.44 -12.98
N ILE A 63 0.68 3.48 -12.19
CA ILE A 63 1.46 2.33 -11.75
C ILE A 63 1.78 1.37 -12.92
N GLU A 64 0.79 1.11 -13.79
CA GLU A 64 0.93 0.14 -14.89
C GLU A 64 1.67 0.70 -16.11
N GLN A 65 1.47 1.99 -16.41
CA GLN A 65 1.90 2.61 -17.67
C GLN A 65 3.02 3.65 -17.47
N GLY A 66 3.32 4.03 -16.23
CA GLY A 66 4.35 5.03 -15.93
C GLY A 66 3.95 6.47 -16.29
N THR A 67 2.68 6.84 -16.10
CA THR A 67 2.20 8.20 -16.40
C THR A 67 2.81 9.26 -15.48
N THR A 68 2.67 10.53 -15.87
CA THR A 68 3.17 11.67 -15.09
C THR A 68 2.15 12.21 -14.09
N LEU A 69 2.61 12.99 -13.10
CA LEU A 69 1.72 13.75 -12.21
C LEU A 69 0.82 14.71 -13.00
N ALA A 70 1.34 15.31 -14.08
CA ALA A 70 0.56 16.22 -14.92
C ALA A 70 -0.58 15.49 -15.64
N GLU A 71 -0.35 14.26 -16.10
CA GLU A 71 -1.40 13.40 -16.65
C GLU A 71 -2.46 13.05 -15.61
N PHE A 72 -2.02 12.62 -14.42
CA PHE A 72 -2.94 12.34 -13.32
C PHE A 72 -3.76 13.58 -12.93
N ALA A 73 -3.17 14.77 -12.90
CA ALA A 73 -3.88 16.00 -12.59
C ALA A 73 -4.98 16.33 -13.61
N ARG A 74 -4.72 16.10 -14.91
CA ARG A 74 -5.76 16.24 -15.95
C ARG A 74 -6.88 15.22 -15.81
N ASP A 75 -6.52 13.96 -15.56
CA ASP A 75 -7.51 12.89 -15.34
C ASP A 75 -8.34 13.20 -14.09
N PHE A 76 -7.71 13.66 -13.00
CA PHE A 76 -8.37 14.10 -11.78
C PHE A 76 -9.40 15.20 -12.06
N ASP A 77 -9.03 16.26 -12.79
CA ASP A 77 -9.93 17.37 -13.11
C ASP A 77 -11.16 16.90 -13.90
N ALA A 78 -10.97 16.02 -14.88
CA ALA A 78 -12.07 15.41 -15.64
C ALA A 78 -13.00 14.56 -14.75
N LEU A 79 -12.44 13.85 -13.76
CA LEU A 79 -13.23 13.06 -12.81
C LEU A 79 -14.00 13.93 -11.82
N VAL A 80 -13.40 15.01 -11.32
CA VAL A 80 -14.09 15.99 -10.47
C VAL A 80 -15.32 16.55 -11.19
N GLU A 81 -15.16 16.95 -12.46
CA GLU A 81 -16.25 17.46 -13.30
C GLU A 81 -17.31 16.39 -13.56
N LYS A 82 -16.90 15.20 -14.05
CA LYS A 82 -17.78 14.06 -14.35
C LYS A 82 -18.69 13.71 -13.17
N HIS A 83 -18.13 13.71 -11.97
CA HIS A 83 -18.85 13.29 -10.76
C HIS A 83 -19.51 14.45 -10.01
N GLY A 84 -19.34 15.69 -10.48
CA GLY A 84 -19.82 16.89 -9.80
C GLY A 84 -19.34 16.97 -8.35
N TRP A 85 -18.06 16.67 -8.12
CA TRP A 85 -17.48 16.61 -6.77
C TRP A 85 -16.99 18.00 -6.34
N THR A 86 -17.62 18.56 -5.31
CA THR A 86 -17.32 19.90 -4.78
C THR A 86 -17.08 19.85 -3.28
N GLY A 87 -16.59 20.95 -2.71
CA GLY A 87 -16.31 21.10 -1.29
C GLY A 87 -15.03 20.38 -0.82
N TRP A 88 -14.18 19.94 -1.75
CA TRP A 88 -12.97 19.20 -1.42
C TRP A 88 -11.79 20.13 -1.11
N THR A 89 -10.91 19.71 -0.20
CA THR A 89 -9.75 20.51 0.23
C THR A 89 -8.83 20.84 -0.94
N GLY A 90 -8.73 22.13 -1.26
CA GLY A 90 -7.89 22.65 -2.34
C GLY A 90 -8.64 23.15 -3.58
N GLU A 91 -9.96 22.93 -3.69
CA GLU A 91 -10.76 23.22 -4.89
C GLU A 91 -10.66 24.66 -5.39
N GLY A 92 -10.64 25.62 -4.45
CA GLY A 92 -10.70 27.06 -4.74
C GLY A 92 -9.39 27.71 -5.16
N SER A 93 -8.31 26.95 -5.37
CA SER A 93 -7.03 27.53 -5.84
C SER A 93 -6.21 26.56 -6.68
N ALA A 94 -5.42 27.10 -7.61
CA ALA A 94 -4.48 26.29 -8.40
C ALA A 94 -3.45 25.58 -7.51
N ALA A 95 -2.94 26.26 -6.47
CA ALA A 95 -2.00 25.67 -5.52
C ALA A 95 -2.61 24.53 -4.71
N GLY A 96 -3.85 24.71 -4.21
CA GLY A 96 -4.57 23.67 -3.47
C GLY A 96 -4.89 22.45 -4.33
N ARG A 97 -5.27 22.67 -5.60
CA ARG A 97 -5.49 21.60 -6.59
C ARG A 97 -4.19 20.84 -6.89
N ALA A 98 -3.09 21.55 -7.14
CA ALA A 98 -1.79 20.94 -7.41
C ALA A 98 -1.30 20.11 -6.21
N TRP A 99 -1.44 20.65 -4.99
CA TRP A 99 -1.13 19.92 -3.76
C TRP A 99 -1.97 18.64 -3.62
N ARG A 100 -3.28 18.72 -3.86
CA ARG A 100 -4.18 17.57 -3.71
C ARG A 100 -3.83 16.45 -4.68
N THR A 101 -3.61 16.79 -5.96
CA THR A 101 -3.26 15.79 -6.97
C THR A 101 -1.90 15.18 -6.68
N GLU A 102 -0.93 15.98 -6.24
CA GLU A 102 0.40 15.49 -5.82
C GLU A 102 0.30 14.53 -4.64
N VAL A 103 -0.46 14.89 -3.59
CA VAL A 103 -0.61 14.05 -2.39
C VAL A 103 -1.26 12.71 -2.76
N ILE A 104 -2.37 12.71 -3.51
CA ILE A 104 -3.06 11.48 -3.91
C ILE A 104 -2.12 10.60 -4.76
N TYR A 105 -1.50 11.18 -5.79
CA TYR A 105 -0.69 10.44 -6.74
C TYR A 105 0.58 9.88 -6.11
N SER A 106 1.39 10.75 -5.49
CA SER A 106 2.70 10.38 -4.96
C SER A 106 2.60 9.44 -3.76
N THR A 107 1.62 9.63 -2.89
CA THR A 107 1.42 8.76 -1.73
C THR A 107 1.06 7.35 -2.16
N ASN A 108 0.10 7.20 -3.08
CA ASN A 108 -0.30 5.89 -3.57
C ASN A 108 0.81 5.19 -4.36
N LEU A 109 1.55 5.92 -5.20
CA LEU A 109 2.72 5.37 -5.91
C LEU A 109 3.79 4.87 -4.93
N ARG A 110 4.19 5.68 -3.96
CA ARG A 110 5.29 5.35 -3.05
C ARG A 110 4.93 4.22 -2.08
N THR A 111 3.74 4.25 -1.51
CA THR A 111 3.28 3.19 -0.59
C THR A 111 3.09 1.86 -1.30
N SER A 112 2.48 1.85 -2.49
CA SER A 112 2.34 0.62 -3.28
C SER A 112 3.68 0.07 -3.77
N TYR A 113 4.60 0.94 -4.20
CA TYR A 113 5.95 0.54 -4.56
C TYR A 113 6.68 -0.08 -3.36
N ALA A 114 6.62 0.58 -2.19
CA ALA A 114 7.23 0.09 -0.96
C ALA A 114 6.67 -1.28 -0.54
N ALA A 115 5.37 -1.50 -0.70
CA ALA A 115 4.72 -2.79 -0.45
C ALA A 115 5.15 -3.89 -1.43
N GLY A 116 5.26 -3.57 -2.73
CA GLY A 116 5.85 -4.48 -3.71
C GLY A 116 7.29 -4.84 -3.35
N ARG A 117 8.09 -3.84 -2.93
CA ARG A 117 9.48 -4.06 -2.48
C ARG A 117 9.53 -4.93 -1.23
N TRP A 118 8.60 -4.75 -0.29
CA TRP A 118 8.50 -5.59 0.90
C TRP A 118 8.28 -7.06 0.52
N ALA A 119 7.37 -7.34 -0.42
CA ALA A 119 7.15 -8.70 -0.91
C ALA A 119 8.42 -9.32 -1.52
N GLN A 120 9.15 -8.57 -2.34
CA GLN A 120 10.43 -9.02 -2.91
C GLN A 120 11.51 -9.25 -1.85
N ILE A 121 11.60 -8.35 -0.87
CA ILE A 121 12.51 -8.49 0.28
C ILE A 121 12.23 -9.78 1.02
N GLN A 122 10.97 -10.04 1.39
CA GLN A 122 10.60 -11.24 2.14
C GLN A 122 10.89 -12.52 1.36
N ALA A 123 10.70 -12.52 0.04
CA ALA A 123 11.02 -13.66 -0.83
C ALA A 123 12.53 -13.91 -0.95
N GLY A 124 13.35 -12.86 -0.94
CA GLY A 124 14.80 -12.92 -1.14
C GLY A 124 15.66 -12.83 0.12
N LYS A 125 15.06 -12.76 1.32
CA LYS A 125 15.80 -12.47 2.56
C LYS A 125 16.82 -13.52 2.98
N ALA A 126 16.74 -14.74 2.45
CA ALA A 126 17.76 -15.76 2.66
C ALA A 126 19.12 -15.36 2.04
N ASP A 127 19.09 -14.74 0.85
CA ASP A 127 20.30 -14.31 0.14
C ASP A 127 20.73 -12.88 0.48
N ARG A 128 19.77 -12.05 0.91
CA ARG A 128 19.95 -10.64 1.28
C ARG A 128 19.31 -10.38 2.63
N PRO A 129 19.94 -10.81 3.74
CA PRO A 129 19.32 -10.82 5.06
C PRO A 129 19.28 -9.46 5.76
N TYR A 130 19.79 -8.39 5.13
CA TYR A 130 19.82 -7.05 5.69
C TYR A 130 19.08 -6.04 4.81
N LEU A 131 18.56 -4.99 5.44
CA LEU A 131 17.99 -3.83 4.79
C LEU A 131 18.84 -2.60 5.10
N LEU A 132 19.18 -1.86 4.05
CA LEU A 132 19.85 -0.56 4.11
C LEU A 132 18.84 0.55 3.92
N TYR A 133 18.63 1.38 4.94
CA TYR A 133 17.85 2.61 4.84
C TYR A 133 18.62 3.65 4.04
N ARG A 134 17.94 4.31 3.11
CA ARG A 134 18.50 5.40 2.31
C ARG A 134 17.56 6.59 2.29
N HIS A 135 18.07 7.73 2.72
CA HIS A 135 17.45 9.01 2.49
C HIS A 135 17.52 9.39 1.00
N SER A 136 16.58 10.23 0.56
CA SER A 136 16.54 10.73 -0.81
C SER A 136 16.97 12.19 -0.83
N ASP A 137 18.07 12.49 -1.49
CA ASP A 137 18.61 13.86 -1.65
C ASP A 137 17.64 14.83 -2.36
N GLY A 138 16.60 14.31 -3.01
CA GLY A 138 15.52 15.10 -3.60
C GLY A 138 14.50 15.69 -2.60
N VAL A 139 14.61 15.40 -1.29
CA VAL A 139 13.75 16.00 -0.26
C VAL A 139 14.34 17.35 0.16
N LEU A 140 13.65 18.45 -0.16
CA LEU A 140 14.14 19.81 0.10
C LEU A 140 14.19 20.18 1.59
N ASP A 141 13.24 19.67 2.38
CA ASP A 141 13.17 19.88 3.83
C ASP A 141 13.10 18.51 4.54
N PRO A 142 14.25 17.84 4.68
CA PRO A 142 14.29 16.50 5.25
C PRO A 142 14.12 16.52 6.77
N ARG A 143 13.37 15.57 7.30
CA ARG A 143 13.25 15.37 8.75
C ARG A 143 14.62 14.94 9.31
N PRO A 144 15.14 15.57 10.39
CA PRO A 144 16.45 15.25 10.94
C PRO A 144 16.62 13.77 11.31
N GLU A 145 15.56 13.13 11.80
CA GLU A 145 15.54 11.71 12.13
C GLU A 145 15.79 10.84 10.89
N HIS A 146 15.19 11.20 9.74
CA HIS A 146 15.34 10.43 8.50
C HIS A 146 16.74 10.57 7.90
N LEU A 147 17.41 11.70 8.12
CA LEU A 147 18.82 11.87 7.78
C LEU A 147 19.72 11.05 8.68
N ALA A 148 19.42 11.00 9.98
CA ALA A 148 20.19 10.21 10.95
C ALA A 148 20.11 8.70 10.67
N TRP A 149 19.06 8.23 9.99
CA TRP A 149 18.93 6.84 9.56
C TRP A 149 19.55 6.55 8.18
N ASP A 150 20.06 7.55 7.44
CA ASP A 150 20.70 7.29 6.16
C ASP A 150 21.95 6.41 6.33
N GLY A 151 21.97 5.26 5.64
CA GLY A 151 23.03 4.28 5.78
C GLY A 151 22.86 3.29 6.93
N LEU A 152 21.74 3.34 7.69
CA LEU A 152 21.39 2.36 8.70
C LEU A 152 21.12 0.99 8.04
N ALA A 153 21.86 -0.03 8.44
CA ALA A 153 21.74 -1.39 7.94
C ALA A 153 21.32 -2.34 9.06
N LEU A 154 20.13 -2.93 8.99
CA LEU A 154 19.62 -3.85 10.02
C LEU A 154 19.16 -5.18 9.39
N PRO A 155 19.10 -6.29 10.15
CA PRO A 155 18.47 -7.52 9.68
C PRO A 155 17.04 -7.26 9.16
N VAL A 156 16.61 -8.01 8.15
CA VAL A 156 15.25 -7.88 7.56
C VAL A 156 14.16 -8.07 8.61
N ASP A 157 14.38 -8.96 9.59
CA ASP A 157 13.43 -9.27 10.65
C ASP A 157 13.60 -8.40 11.92
N ASP A 158 14.43 -7.35 11.86
CA ASP A 158 14.58 -6.40 12.96
C ASP A 158 13.25 -5.65 13.24
N PRO A 159 12.79 -5.57 14.51
CA PRO A 159 11.55 -4.88 14.86
C PRO A 159 11.47 -3.42 14.42
N PHE A 160 12.61 -2.74 14.22
CA PHE A 160 12.67 -1.39 13.67
C PHE A 160 11.86 -1.24 12.37
N TRP A 161 11.90 -2.25 11.49
CA TRP A 161 11.19 -2.20 10.22
C TRP A 161 9.67 -2.24 10.35
N GLN A 162 9.13 -2.64 11.49
CA GLN A 162 7.67 -2.66 11.69
C GLN A 162 7.07 -1.26 11.67
N THR A 163 7.83 -0.26 12.14
CA THR A 163 7.40 1.14 12.28
C THR A 163 8.17 2.11 11.39
N HIS A 164 9.42 1.80 11.02
CA HIS A 164 10.33 2.70 10.31
C HIS A 164 10.60 2.34 8.85
N TYR A 165 9.92 1.33 8.32
CA TYR A 165 10.03 0.98 6.91
C TYR A 165 9.35 2.05 6.02
N PRO A 166 10.07 2.71 5.11
CA PRO A 166 9.56 3.87 4.38
C PRO A 166 8.42 3.54 3.41
N PRO A 167 7.58 4.53 3.08
CA PRO A 167 7.59 5.94 3.56
C PRO A 167 7.21 6.14 5.04
N ASN A 168 7.93 7.04 5.72
CA ASN A 168 7.81 7.31 7.17
C ASN A 168 6.93 8.55 7.49
N GLY A 169 6.19 9.07 6.51
CA GLY A 169 5.45 10.33 6.63
C GLY A 169 5.02 10.91 5.27
N TRP A 170 4.11 11.88 5.30
CA TRP A 170 3.74 12.65 4.12
C TRP A 170 4.98 13.24 3.43
N GLY A 171 5.06 13.11 2.11
CA GLY A 171 6.18 13.58 1.30
C GLY A 171 7.50 12.80 1.49
N CYS A 172 7.54 11.76 2.32
CA CYS A 172 8.75 10.95 2.51
C CYS A 172 9.16 10.26 1.20
N GLN A 173 10.44 10.42 0.83
CA GLN A 173 11.00 9.81 -0.38
C GLN A 173 12.11 8.79 -0.10
N CYS A 174 12.34 8.47 1.18
CA CYS A 174 13.32 7.49 1.62
C CYS A 174 12.98 6.09 1.07
N ARG A 175 13.99 5.23 0.98
CA ARG A 175 13.88 3.87 0.44
C ARG A 175 14.68 2.90 1.31
N VAL A 176 14.41 1.62 1.10
CA VAL A 176 15.26 0.54 1.63
C VAL A 176 15.79 -0.31 0.49
N PHE A 177 16.98 -0.88 0.69
CA PHE A 177 17.62 -1.79 -0.24
C PHE A 177 17.96 -3.09 0.47
N ALA A 178 17.65 -4.23 -0.14
CA ALA A 178 18.08 -5.52 0.37
C ALA A 178 19.56 -5.73 0.07
N VAL A 179 20.36 -5.95 1.10
CA VAL A 179 21.82 -6.07 1.02
C VAL A 179 22.28 -7.36 1.71
N ASN A 180 23.47 -7.84 1.34
CA ASN A 180 24.12 -8.98 1.94
C ASN A 180 25.45 -8.56 2.59
N ASP A 181 26.19 -9.52 3.16
CA ASP A 181 27.47 -9.25 3.82
C ASP A 181 28.48 -8.52 2.92
N GLN A 182 28.61 -8.92 1.65
CA GLN A 182 29.52 -8.28 0.70
C GLN A 182 29.14 -6.82 0.42
N ASP A 183 27.84 -6.52 0.40
CA ASP A 183 27.36 -5.15 0.25
C ASP A 183 27.65 -4.32 1.51
N LEU A 184 27.54 -4.91 2.72
CA LEU A 184 27.94 -4.25 3.97
C LEU A 184 29.45 -3.97 4.02
N GLU A 185 30.29 -4.92 3.59
CA GLU A 185 31.74 -4.75 3.51
C GLU A 185 32.12 -3.58 2.58
N LYS A 186 31.47 -3.45 1.42
CA LYS A 186 31.67 -2.32 0.50
C LYS A 186 31.26 -0.98 1.12
N LEU A 187 30.32 -1.00 2.06
CA LEU A 187 29.91 0.17 2.85
C LEU A 187 30.84 0.42 4.05
N GLY A 188 31.89 -0.39 4.23
CA GLY A 188 32.81 -0.28 5.36
C GLY A 188 32.24 -0.78 6.69
N LYS A 189 31.18 -1.57 6.67
CA LYS A 189 30.53 -2.14 7.86
C LYS A 189 31.05 -3.54 8.12
N ALA A 190 31.34 -3.85 9.38
CA ALA A 190 31.73 -5.20 9.82
C ALA A 190 30.53 -6.16 10.01
N GLY A 191 29.31 -5.63 9.94
CA GLY A 191 28.06 -6.36 10.15
C GLY A 191 26.87 -5.38 10.19
N PRO A 192 25.65 -5.86 10.50
CA PRO A 192 24.52 -4.97 10.70
C PRO A 192 24.76 -4.02 11.87
N ASP A 193 24.14 -2.84 11.80
CA ASP A 193 24.07 -1.87 12.88
C ASP A 193 23.13 -2.35 13.99
N ARG A 194 23.06 -1.56 15.07
CA ARG A 194 22.05 -1.70 16.11
C ARG A 194 20.93 -0.70 15.87
N ALA A 195 19.68 -1.13 16.03
CA ALA A 195 18.53 -0.23 15.95
C ALA A 195 18.72 0.97 16.90
N PRO A 196 18.50 2.22 16.42
CA PRO A 196 18.78 3.44 17.20
C PRO A 196 17.73 3.72 18.27
N VAL A 197 16.60 3.01 18.22
CA VAL A 197 15.45 3.16 19.13
C VAL A 197 14.97 1.77 19.59
N PRO A 198 14.31 1.67 20.76
CA PRO A 198 13.73 0.41 21.19
C PRO A 198 12.55 -0.02 20.31
N PRO A 199 12.21 -1.33 20.26
CA PRO A 199 11.04 -1.81 19.53
C PRO A 199 9.75 -1.09 19.93
N GLY A 200 8.96 -0.66 18.95
CA GLY A 200 7.69 0.04 19.16
C GLY A 200 7.80 1.55 19.40
N ASP A 201 9.00 2.11 19.44
CA ASP A 201 9.21 3.56 19.41
C ASP A 201 8.79 4.11 18.04
N THR A 202 7.96 5.16 18.01
CA THR A 202 7.51 5.80 16.76
C THR A 202 8.09 7.20 16.58
N SER A 203 9.17 7.54 17.29
CA SER A 203 9.87 8.81 17.17
C SER A 203 10.40 9.01 15.75
N GLY A 204 10.17 10.20 15.18
CA GLY A 204 10.51 10.52 13.80
C GLY A 204 9.53 9.97 12.75
N ILE A 205 8.45 9.28 13.17
CA ILE A 205 7.41 8.75 12.28
C ILE A 205 6.20 9.67 12.28
N GLY A 206 5.69 10.00 11.09
CA GLY A 206 4.45 10.77 10.96
C GLY A 206 3.24 9.99 11.47
N ARG A 207 2.25 10.68 12.06
CA ARG A 207 1.01 10.05 12.52
C ARG A 207 0.36 9.21 11.41
N GLY A 208 0.12 7.92 11.68
CA GLY A 208 -0.49 6.98 10.73
C GLY A 208 0.48 6.36 9.72
N TRP A 209 1.77 6.64 9.83
CA TRP A 209 2.85 6.08 9.00
C TRP A 209 3.71 5.05 9.76
N ASP A 210 3.31 4.72 10.99
CA ASP A 210 3.91 3.74 11.89
C ASP A 210 3.57 2.30 11.48
N TYR A 211 3.79 1.97 10.20
CA TYR A 211 3.63 0.64 9.64
C TYR A 211 4.54 0.45 8.43
N ALA A 212 4.92 -0.80 8.15
CA ALA A 212 5.55 -1.17 6.89
C ALA A 212 4.48 -1.47 5.82
N PRO A 213 4.40 -0.71 4.70
CA PRO A 213 3.48 -1.03 3.63
C PRO A 213 3.66 -2.45 3.11
N GLY A 214 2.55 -3.18 2.96
CA GLY A 214 2.50 -4.56 2.51
C GLY A 214 2.76 -5.60 3.60
N ALA A 215 3.29 -5.23 4.77
CA ALA A 215 3.64 -6.19 5.81
C ALA A 215 2.41 -6.87 6.42
N SER A 216 1.27 -6.18 6.50
CA SER A 216 0.03 -6.76 7.05
C SER A 216 -0.63 -7.81 6.14
N LEU A 217 -0.20 -7.90 4.88
CA LEU A 217 -0.75 -8.88 3.94
C LEU A 217 -0.26 -10.30 4.19
N GLN A 218 0.96 -10.46 4.71
CA GLN A 218 1.53 -11.79 4.97
C GLN A 218 0.97 -12.46 6.23
N ASN A 219 0.32 -11.70 7.11
CA ASN A 219 -0.30 -12.21 8.32
C ASN A 219 -1.78 -11.82 8.42
N LEU A 220 -2.52 -11.95 7.31
CA LEU A 220 -3.95 -11.63 7.26
C LEU A 220 -4.70 -12.29 8.43
N LEU A 221 -4.43 -13.57 8.70
CA LEU A 221 -5.09 -14.30 9.77
C LEU A 221 -4.79 -13.70 11.16
N GLY A 222 -3.51 -13.42 11.46
CA GLY A 222 -3.12 -12.78 12.71
C GLY A 222 -3.67 -11.35 12.84
N THR A 223 -3.74 -10.58 11.74
CA THR A 223 -4.35 -9.24 11.73
C THR A 223 -5.83 -9.31 12.08
N VAL A 224 -6.59 -10.23 11.48
CA VAL A 224 -8.03 -10.34 11.79
C VAL A 224 -8.24 -10.87 13.21
N GLN A 225 -7.40 -11.80 13.69
CA GLN A 225 -7.44 -12.27 15.08
C GLN A 225 -7.16 -11.15 16.09
N ALA A 226 -6.13 -10.32 15.86
CA ALA A 226 -5.80 -9.18 16.71
C ALA A 226 -6.93 -8.14 16.74
N LYS A 227 -7.55 -7.85 15.58
CA LYS A 227 -8.72 -6.97 15.52
C LYS A 227 -9.91 -7.56 16.26
N ALA A 228 -10.18 -8.85 16.09
CA ALA A 228 -11.29 -9.51 16.76
C ALA A 228 -11.16 -9.48 18.28
N ALA A 229 -9.93 -9.57 18.81
CA ALA A 229 -9.65 -9.42 20.23
C ALA A 229 -9.97 -8.01 20.78
N GLY A 230 -9.91 -6.98 19.93
CA GLY A 230 -10.24 -5.59 20.30
C GLY A 230 -11.71 -5.20 20.11
N LEU A 231 -12.54 -6.06 19.51
CA LEU A 231 -13.96 -5.79 19.27
C LEU A 231 -14.82 -6.12 20.50
N PRO A 232 -15.98 -5.44 20.68
CA PRO A 232 -16.96 -5.81 21.72
C PRO A 232 -17.33 -7.29 21.62
N GLY A 233 -17.52 -7.94 22.78
CA GLY A 233 -17.46 -9.40 22.90
C GLY A 233 -18.30 -10.21 21.91
N ALA A 234 -19.49 -9.74 21.51
CA ALA A 234 -20.28 -10.41 20.47
C ALA A 234 -19.62 -10.30 19.08
N LEU A 235 -19.29 -9.08 18.65
CA LEU A 235 -18.65 -8.80 17.36
C LEU A 235 -17.28 -9.50 17.22
N GLY A 236 -16.48 -9.50 18.29
CA GLY A 236 -15.20 -10.21 18.31
C GLY A 236 -15.36 -11.73 18.15
N ARG A 237 -16.34 -12.32 18.87
CA ARG A 237 -16.63 -13.76 18.75
C ARG A 237 -17.19 -14.11 17.37
N ASP A 238 -18.08 -13.31 16.83
CA ASP A 238 -18.70 -13.55 15.52
C ASP A 238 -17.67 -13.45 14.39
N LEU A 239 -16.75 -12.48 14.48
CA LEU A 239 -15.63 -12.36 13.55
C LEU A 239 -14.67 -13.55 13.63
N LEU A 240 -14.33 -14.01 14.84
CA LEU A 240 -13.50 -15.22 15.03
C LEU A 240 -14.19 -16.50 14.54
N ALA A 241 -15.50 -16.61 14.74
CA ALA A 241 -16.28 -17.74 14.24
C ALA A 241 -16.32 -17.75 12.71
N ALA A 242 -16.60 -16.61 12.08
CA ALA A 242 -16.59 -16.46 10.63
C ALA A 242 -15.21 -16.79 10.02
N LEU A 243 -14.12 -16.36 10.67
CA LEU A 243 -12.76 -16.69 10.28
C LEU A 243 -12.49 -18.20 10.30
N ARG A 244 -12.93 -18.92 11.34
CA ARG A 244 -12.74 -20.37 11.44
C ARG A 244 -13.41 -21.09 10.28
N THR A 245 -14.67 -20.76 9.98
CA THR A 245 -15.39 -21.29 8.81
C THR A 245 -14.66 -20.99 7.50
N PHE A 246 -14.15 -19.78 7.32
CA PHE A 246 -13.40 -19.40 6.13
C PHE A 246 -12.09 -20.21 5.98
N THR A 247 -11.32 -20.39 7.06
CA THR A 247 -10.08 -21.17 7.04
C THR A 247 -10.30 -22.67 6.87
N GLU A 248 -11.46 -23.18 7.30
CA GLU A 248 -11.85 -24.58 7.15
C GLU A 248 -12.49 -24.86 5.78
N GLY A 249 -12.61 -23.85 4.90
CA GLY A 249 -13.23 -23.98 3.58
C GLY A 249 -14.74 -24.26 3.64
N ARG A 250 -15.39 -23.97 4.78
CA ARG A 250 -16.82 -24.20 4.97
C ARG A 250 -17.59 -22.90 4.65
N PRO A 251 -18.60 -22.94 3.76
CA PRO A 251 -19.42 -21.76 3.50
C PRO A 251 -20.11 -21.29 4.80
N PRO A 252 -20.34 -19.97 4.96
CA PRO A 252 -21.08 -19.46 6.12
C PRO A 252 -22.44 -20.14 6.21
N ALA A 253 -22.91 -20.38 7.43
CA ALA A 253 -24.12 -21.18 7.72
C ALA A 253 -25.39 -20.64 7.03
N ASP A 254 -25.38 -19.39 6.57
CA ASP A 254 -26.50 -18.69 5.95
C ASP A 254 -26.40 -18.60 4.41
N ALA A 255 -25.39 -19.23 3.81
CA ALA A 255 -25.30 -19.33 2.35
C ALA A 255 -26.34 -20.33 1.84
N GLU A 256 -27.52 -19.85 1.44
CA GLU A 256 -28.49 -20.64 0.68
C GLU A 256 -27.76 -21.26 -0.53
N PRO A 257 -27.86 -22.59 -0.77
CA PRO A 257 -27.29 -23.18 -1.96
C PRO A 257 -27.91 -22.54 -3.21
N PRO A 258 -27.15 -22.43 -4.32
CA PRO A 258 -27.69 -21.89 -5.56
C PRO A 258 -28.93 -22.69 -5.94
N ARG A 259 -30.05 -22.00 -6.17
CA ARG A 259 -31.30 -22.63 -6.58
C ARG A 259 -31.09 -23.23 -7.97
N ASP A 260 -31.55 -24.47 -8.15
CA ASP A 260 -31.61 -25.15 -9.45
C ASP A 260 -32.44 -24.31 -10.43
N GLY A 261 -31.79 -23.38 -11.14
CA GLY A 261 -32.44 -22.39 -11.99
C GLY A 261 -31.46 -21.49 -12.74
N ASP A 262 -30.26 -21.25 -12.22
CA ASP A 262 -29.23 -20.43 -12.88
C ASP A 262 -28.25 -21.25 -13.74
N GLN A 263 -28.76 -22.20 -14.53
CA GLN A 263 -27.99 -22.73 -15.67
C GLN A 263 -28.37 -21.94 -16.93
N PRO A 264 -27.41 -21.34 -17.66
CA PRO A 264 -27.70 -20.67 -18.92
C PRO A 264 -28.24 -21.68 -19.93
N ALA A 265 -29.44 -21.41 -20.43
CA ALA A 265 -30.08 -22.20 -21.47
C ALA A 265 -29.28 -22.14 -22.79
N GLY A 266 -28.88 -23.32 -23.27
CA GLY A 266 -28.86 -23.64 -24.70
C GLY A 266 -27.62 -23.26 -25.51
N ALA A 267 -26.70 -24.22 -25.67
CA ALA A 267 -25.98 -24.40 -26.92
C ALA A 267 -26.42 -25.73 -27.54
N GLY A 268 -27.31 -25.64 -28.53
CA GLY A 268 -27.80 -26.78 -29.29
C GLY A 268 -26.66 -27.45 -30.08
N ARG A 269 -26.58 -28.78 -29.99
CA ARG A 269 -25.83 -29.61 -30.93
C ARG A 269 -26.54 -29.62 -32.29
N PRO A 270 -25.84 -29.48 -33.43
CA PRO A 270 -26.36 -30.01 -34.67
C PRO A 270 -25.95 -31.48 -34.81
N ALA A 271 -26.93 -32.32 -35.12
CA ALA A 271 -26.72 -33.69 -35.55
C ALA A 271 -26.82 -33.75 -37.08
N SER A 272 -25.73 -34.17 -37.74
CA SER A 272 -25.63 -35.24 -38.75
C SER A 272 -24.26 -35.19 -39.39
#